data_AF-A0AA46Z9R8-F1
#
_entry.id   AF-A0AA46Z9R8-F1
#
_cell.length_a   1.000
_cell.length_b   1.000
_cell.length_c   1.000
_cell.angle_alpha   90.00
_cell.angle_beta   90.00
_cell.angle_gamma   90.00
#
_symmetry.space_group_name_H-M   'P 1'
#
loop_
_entity.id
_entity.type
_entity.pdbx_description
1 polymer ?
#
loop_
_entity_poly.entity_id
_entity_poly.type
_entity_poly.pdbx_seq_one_letter_code
_entity_poly.pdbx_strand_id
1 'polypeptide(L)'
;MPETPETETAEPGDPASSPDDDAPAAHQPQDAAEPGRGRMRTIAAAALGVVLSTALAAAVTTYFDVWSSSRSPVPAGRALHAESEVWWDLTRDTKAVRIPGTADVAKLEQEAMDAGTALDGLVEADGTYAGMMRVRVTLMNFTKVPVSVTGVRARVTEEKPAAEGDLLSCGGAEGSTGITRLRIDLGASDTAAQEYDGEKAVGQYPTQEMQLAKQDEPAVFDIRVEAGETAASYVLDVVYQQGTEKGRVVVDDGGKPFVLAPDEGDIDSTYRCDDSMTHWKKQP
;
A
#
# COMPACT_ATOMS: atom_id res chain seq x y z
N MET A 1 -47.67 11.03 37.58
CA MET A 1 -48.40 12.29 37.31
C MET A 1 -47.51 13.45 37.68
N PRO A 2 -47.50 14.56 36.94
CA PRO A 2 -47.95 14.73 35.54
C PRO A 2 -46.85 15.53 34.73
N GLU A 3 -46.93 15.94 33.46
CA GLU A 3 -47.86 15.78 32.31
C GLU A 3 -46.99 15.44 31.04
N THR A 4 -47.61 14.92 29.96
CA THR A 4 -47.10 15.08 28.58
C THR A 4 -47.60 16.42 28.01
N PRO A 5 -47.15 16.84 26.81
CA PRO A 5 -48.19 16.93 25.77
C PRO A 5 -47.76 16.32 24.43
N GLU A 6 -48.69 15.59 23.86
CA GLU A 6 -48.70 15.17 22.45
C GLU A 6 -49.18 16.34 21.58
N THR A 7 -48.82 16.35 20.29
CA THR A 7 -49.54 17.12 19.27
C THR A 7 -49.69 16.29 18.00
N GLU A 8 -50.85 15.65 17.88
CA GLU A 8 -51.34 14.97 16.68
C GLU A 8 -52.42 15.85 16.02
N THR A 9 -52.28 16.14 14.72
CA THR A 9 -53.34 16.38 13.69
C THR A 9 -52.70 17.05 12.45
N ALA A 10 -53.09 16.79 11.19
CA ALA A 10 -54.01 15.79 10.63
C ALA A 10 -53.65 15.49 9.15
N GLU A 11 -54.09 14.35 8.64
CA GLU A 11 -54.29 14.04 7.21
C GLU A 11 -55.47 14.88 6.61
N PRO A 12 -55.78 14.89 5.28
CA PRO A 12 -55.64 13.79 4.31
C PRO A 12 -55.23 14.14 2.85
N GLY A 13 -55.02 13.11 2.02
CA GLY A 13 -55.37 13.19 0.58
C GLY A 13 -54.34 12.66 -0.43
N ASP A 14 -54.50 11.41 -0.84
CA ASP A 14 -54.08 10.91 -2.18
C ASP A 14 -55.18 11.30 -3.21
N PRO A 15 -54.88 11.56 -4.51
CA PRO A 15 -54.60 10.45 -5.41
C PRO A 15 -53.62 10.70 -6.59
N ALA A 16 -53.16 9.58 -7.14
CA ALA A 16 -52.46 9.40 -8.41
C ALA A 16 -53.01 10.15 -9.64
N SER A 17 -52.11 10.57 -10.55
CA SER A 17 -52.02 10.13 -11.98
C SER A 17 -51.05 10.98 -12.83
N SER A 18 -50.38 10.34 -13.81
CA SER A 18 -49.59 10.93 -14.93
C SER A 18 -50.51 11.45 -16.06
N PRO A 19 -50.06 11.82 -17.30
CA PRO A 19 -48.70 11.97 -17.89
C PRO A 19 -48.54 13.28 -18.75
N ASP A 20 -47.53 13.31 -19.63
CA ASP A 20 -47.32 14.22 -20.80
C ASP A 20 -47.14 15.74 -20.47
N ASP A 21 -46.57 16.65 -21.27
CA ASP A 21 -46.01 16.73 -22.65
C ASP A 21 -44.57 17.34 -22.57
N ASP A 22 -43.73 17.57 -23.59
CA ASP A 22 -43.98 18.04 -24.97
C ASP A 22 -42.78 17.79 -25.93
N ALA A 23 -43.01 17.92 -27.23
CA ALA A 23 -42.15 17.46 -28.34
C ALA A 23 -41.19 18.58 -28.89
N PRO A 24 -40.69 18.65 -30.15
CA PRO A 24 -40.93 17.85 -31.37
C PRO A 24 -39.68 17.45 -32.21
N ALA A 25 -39.94 16.72 -33.31
CA ALA A 25 -38.94 16.30 -34.31
C ALA A 25 -39.15 16.99 -35.69
N ALA A 26 -38.05 17.28 -36.40
CA ALA A 26 -37.94 17.61 -37.84
C ALA A 26 -36.44 17.86 -38.16
N HIS A 27 -35.84 17.56 -39.32
CA HIS A 27 -36.24 16.90 -40.58
C HIS A 27 -34.99 16.23 -41.23
N GLN A 28 -35.19 15.35 -42.22
CA GLN A 28 -34.12 14.84 -43.11
C GLN A 28 -33.65 15.89 -44.13
N PRO A 29 -32.49 15.69 -44.76
CA PRO A 29 -32.45 15.79 -46.23
C PRO A 29 -31.58 14.75 -46.97
N GLN A 30 -32.10 14.28 -48.10
CA GLN A 30 -31.38 13.86 -49.32
C GLN A 30 -31.65 14.97 -50.39
N ASP A 31 -30.87 15.23 -51.45
CA ASP A 31 -29.73 14.53 -52.06
C ASP A 31 -28.90 15.49 -52.98
N ALA A 32 -27.82 14.96 -53.60
CA ALA A 32 -27.17 15.37 -54.88
C ALA A 32 -25.90 16.31 -54.96
N ALA A 33 -24.79 15.70 -55.45
CA ALA A 33 -23.66 16.18 -56.31
C ALA A 33 -22.85 17.47 -55.95
N GLU A 34 -21.55 17.41 -55.57
CA GLU A 34 -20.30 17.08 -56.32
C GLU A 34 -19.71 18.22 -57.22
N PRO A 35 -18.38 18.29 -57.51
CA PRO A 35 -17.22 17.65 -56.86
C PRO A 35 -16.06 18.64 -56.50
N GLY A 36 -15.26 18.34 -55.47
CA GLY A 36 -14.15 19.22 -55.03
C GLY A 36 -12.91 18.47 -54.51
N ARG A 37 -11.77 18.64 -55.18
CA ARG A 37 -10.46 18.03 -54.85
C ARG A 37 -10.03 18.28 -53.38
N GLY A 38 -10.20 17.28 -52.49
CA GLY A 38 -9.69 17.37 -51.11
C GLY A 38 -9.66 16.09 -50.28
N ARG A 39 -10.13 14.94 -50.82
CA ARG A 39 -10.58 13.79 -50.01
C ARG A 39 -9.59 12.62 -49.87
N MET A 40 -8.27 12.86 -50.01
CA MET A 40 -7.24 11.81 -49.89
C MET A 40 -6.30 11.94 -48.68
N ARG A 41 -6.34 13.04 -47.91
CA ARG A 41 -5.45 13.22 -46.74
C ARG A 41 -6.08 12.85 -45.39
N THR A 42 -7.41 12.80 -45.27
CA THR A 42 -8.11 12.54 -44.00
C THR A 42 -8.32 11.06 -43.65
N ILE A 43 -8.29 10.15 -44.64
CA ILE A 43 -8.49 8.71 -44.40
C ILE A 43 -7.22 8.05 -43.79
N ALA A 44 -6.03 8.55 -44.13
CA ALA A 44 -4.76 8.01 -43.62
C ALA A 44 -4.59 8.18 -42.10
N ALA A 45 -5.13 9.27 -41.52
CA ALA A 45 -5.01 9.54 -40.10
C ALA A 45 -5.84 8.58 -39.22
N ALA A 46 -7.05 8.20 -39.67
CA ALA A 46 -7.92 7.29 -38.94
C ALA A 46 -7.36 5.86 -38.90
N ALA A 47 -6.79 5.37 -40.01
CA ALA A 47 -6.19 4.04 -40.07
C ALA A 47 -4.96 3.90 -39.15
N LEU A 48 -4.10 4.92 -39.09
CA LEU A 48 -2.93 4.95 -38.21
C LEU A 48 -3.32 4.94 -36.72
N GLY A 49 -4.38 5.68 -36.35
CA GLY A 49 -4.92 5.68 -34.99
C GLY A 49 -5.40 4.30 -34.54
N VAL A 50 -6.17 3.59 -35.38
CA VAL A 50 -6.70 2.25 -35.03
C VAL A 50 -5.58 1.21 -34.91
N VAL A 51 -4.55 1.26 -35.76
CA VAL A 51 -3.41 0.33 -35.69
C VAL A 51 -2.55 0.59 -34.44
N LEU A 52 -2.30 1.85 -34.07
CA LEU A 52 -1.61 2.18 -32.83
C LEU A 52 -2.43 1.78 -31.60
N SER A 53 -3.74 2.02 -31.58
CA SER A 53 -4.60 1.60 -30.46
C SER A 53 -4.69 0.09 -30.32
N THR A 54 -4.73 -0.67 -31.42
CA THR A 54 -4.75 -2.14 -31.36
C THR A 54 -3.39 -2.74 -31.00
N ALA A 55 -2.27 -2.14 -31.45
CA ALA A 55 -0.94 -2.52 -31.00
C ALA A 55 -0.71 -2.19 -29.52
N LEU A 56 -1.17 -1.04 -29.04
CA LEU A 56 -1.08 -0.67 -27.62
C LEU A 56 -1.99 -1.55 -26.77
N ALA A 57 -3.22 -1.81 -27.20
CA ALA A 57 -4.12 -2.73 -26.51
C ALA A 57 -3.54 -4.16 -26.47
N ALA A 58 -2.93 -4.65 -27.56
CA ALA A 58 -2.25 -5.93 -27.60
C ALA A 58 -0.99 -5.97 -26.71
N ALA A 59 -0.21 -4.88 -26.66
CA ALA A 59 0.93 -4.76 -25.76
C ALA A 59 0.49 -4.74 -24.29
N VAL A 60 -0.59 -4.03 -23.97
CA VAL A 60 -1.17 -3.98 -22.62
C VAL A 60 -1.78 -5.33 -22.25
N THR A 61 -2.53 -6.01 -23.12
CA THR A 61 -3.03 -7.36 -22.83
C THR A 61 -1.92 -8.38 -22.75
N THR A 62 -0.86 -8.32 -23.57
CA THR A 62 0.31 -9.21 -23.39
C THR A 62 1.12 -8.88 -22.14
N TYR A 63 1.18 -7.62 -21.69
CA TYR A 63 1.79 -7.28 -20.39
C TYR A 63 0.96 -7.83 -19.23
N PHE A 64 -0.36 -7.64 -19.24
CA PHE A 64 -1.26 -8.22 -18.24
C PHE A 64 -1.33 -9.75 -18.32
N ASP A 65 -1.25 -10.37 -19.51
CA ASP A 65 -1.20 -11.82 -19.68
C ASP A 65 0.15 -12.39 -19.25
N VAL A 66 1.28 -11.73 -19.50
CA VAL A 66 2.58 -12.16 -18.97
C VAL A 66 2.61 -12.01 -17.44
N TRP A 67 2.01 -10.95 -16.89
CA TRP A 67 1.90 -10.76 -15.44
C TRP A 67 0.88 -11.71 -14.78
N SER A 68 -0.16 -12.15 -15.51
CA SER A 68 -1.16 -13.11 -15.02
C SER A 68 -0.76 -14.57 -15.23
N SER A 69 0.02 -14.89 -16.28
CA SER A 69 0.45 -16.26 -16.62
C SER A 69 1.85 -16.63 -16.14
N SER A 70 2.66 -15.65 -15.71
CA SER A 70 3.82 -15.93 -14.84
C SER A 70 3.40 -16.35 -13.42
N ARG A 71 2.14 -16.09 -13.02
CA ARG A 71 1.50 -16.82 -11.93
C ARG A 71 1.19 -18.23 -12.40
N SER A 72 2.08 -19.16 -12.07
CA SER A 72 1.80 -20.59 -12.18
C SER A 72 0.43 -20.89 -11.56
N PRO A 73 -0.49 -21.62 -12.23
CA PRO A 73 -1.80 -21.89 -11.69
C PRO A 73 -1.66 -22.62 -10.36
N VAL A 74 -2.09 -21.96 -9.28
CA VAL A 74 -1.91 -22.43 -7.91
C VAL A 74 -2.54 -23.82 -7.78
N PRO A 75 -1.76 -24.87 -7.45
CA PRO A 75 -2.31 -26.20 -7.30
C PRO A 75 -3.31 -26.22 -6.15
N ALA A 76 -4.54 -26.69 -6.42
CA ALA A 76 -5.55 -26.90 -5.39
C ALA A 76 -4.98 -27.83 -4.30
N GLY A 77 -4.92 -27.34 -3.06
CA GLY A 77 -4.35 -28.07 -1.92
C GLY A 77 -3.08 -27.46 -1.29
N ARG A 78 -2.59 -26.29 -1.76
CA ARG A 78 -1.62 -25.51 -0.96
C ARG A 78 -2.33 -24.76 0.17
N ALA A 79 -1.71 -24.76 1.35
CA ALA A 79 -2.11 -23.95 2.50
C ALA A 79 -1.99 -22.44 2.19
N LEU A 80 -2.55 -21.61 3.06
CA LEU A 80 -2.43 -20.15 2.98
C LEU A 80 -0.97 -19.75 2.77
N HIS A 81 -0.74 -18.93 1.75
CA HIS A 81 0.58 -18.38 1.46
C HIS A 81 0.59 -16.87 1.77
N ALA A 82 1.74 -16.38 2.23
CA ALA A 82 2.00 -14.97 2.39
C ALA A 82 3.24 -14.62 1.58
N GLU A 83 3.15 -13.54 0.81
CA GLU A 83 4.29 -12.79 0.29
C GLU A 83 4.37 -11.45 1.04
N SER A 84 5.57 -10.88 1.11
CA SER A 84 5.78 -9.56 1.69
C SER A 84 6.80 -8.74 0.94
N GLU A 85 6.65 -7.43 1.05
CA GLU A 85 7.50 -6.42 0.44
C GLU A 85 7.75 -5.31 1.48
N VAL A 86 9.02 -4.96 1.70
CA VAL A 86 9.37 -3.73 2.41
C VAL A 86 9.15 -2.57 1.43
N TRP A 87 8.23 -1.66 1.76
CA TRP A 87 7.89 -0.53 0.91
C TRP A 87 7.73 0.74 1.73
N TRP A 88 7.69 1.88 1.05
CA TRP A 88 7.65 3.20 1.69
C TRP A 88 6.63 4.08 0.98
N ASP A 89 5.69 4.66 1.73
CA ASP A 89 4.89 5.78 1.25
C ASP A 89 5.76 7.04 1.37
N LEU A 90 6.43 7.42 0.28
CA LEU A 90 7.35 8.58 0.25
C LEU A 90 6.71 9.90 0.71
N THR A 91 5.38 9.99 0.76
CA THR A 91 4.67 11.18 1.27
C THR A 91 4.38 11.12 2.76
N ARG A 92 4.49 9.97 3.42
CA ARG A 92 4.11 9.83 4.85
C ARG A 92 5.20 9.23 5.71
N ASP A 93 5.92 8.27 5.17
CA ASP A 93 6.95 7.53 5.88
C ASP A 93 8.28 8.27 5.75
N THR A 94 9.03 8.29 6.84
CA THR A 94 10.46 8.62 6.79
C THR A 94 11.21 7.32 6.58
N LYS A 95 11.87 7.17 5.42
CA LYS A 95 12.79 6.06 5.19
C LYS A 95 14.11 6.42 5.87
N ALA A 96 14.48 5.71 6.93
CA ALA A 96 15.76 5.90 7.59
C ALA A 96 16.62 4.64 7.54
N VAL A 97 17.94 4.83 7.45
CA VAL A 97 18.96 3.78 7.45
C VAL A 97 20.09 4.23 8.37
N ARG A 98 20.45 3.36 9.32
CA ARG A 98 21.60 3.49 10.20
C ARG A 98 22.74 2.66 9.61
N ILE A 99 23.92 3.24 9.49
CA ILE A 99 25.10 2.58 8.92
C ILE A 99 26.21 2.44 9.97
N PRO A 100 27.04 1.39 9.90
CA PRO A 100 28.23 1.31 10.74
C PRO A 100 29.27 2.36 10.30
N GLY A 101 29.64 3.27 11.20
CA GLY A 101 30.58 4.35 10.93
C GLY A 101 30.02 5.50 10.08
N THR A 102 30.91 6.23 9.39
CA THR A 102 30.60 7.55 8.77
C THR A 102 30.19 7.44 7.30
N ALA A 103 29.16 8.19 6.90
CA ALA A 103 28.65 8.27 5.53
C ALA A 103 29.48 9.20 4.64
N ASP A 104 29.91 8.70 3.48
CA ASP A 104 30.36 9.58 2.38
C ASP A 104 29.14 10.09 1.60
N VAL A 105 28.47 11.07 2.21
CA VAL A 105 27.27 11.71 1.64
C VAL A 105 27.54 12.32 0.27
N ALA A 106 28.71 12.94 0.06
CA ALA A 106 29.05 13.53 -1.21
C ALA A 106 29.17 12.49 -2.32
N LYS A 107 29.61 11.27 -2.00
CA LYS A 107 29.61 10.13 -2.92
C LYS A 107 28.20 9.58 -3.15
N LEU A 108 27.38 9.44 -2.10
CA LEU A 108 25.99 8.98 -2.22
C LEU A 108 25.17 9.88 -3.18
N GLU A 109 25.31 11.20 -3.07
CA GLU A 109 24.66 12.17 -3.97
C GLU A 109 25.19 12.14 -5.42
N GLN A 110 26.39 11.59 -5.66
CA GLN A 110 26.97 11.44 -7.00
C GLN A 110 26.58 10.11 -7.68
N GLU A 111 26.41 9.04 -6.91
CA GLU A 111 26.18 7.69 -7.42
C GLU A 111 24.69 7.33 -7.53
N ALA A 112 23.83 7.90 -6.68
CA ALA A 112 22.40 7.61 -6.67
C ALA A 112 21.59 8.58 -7.56
N MET A 113 20.53 8.05 -8.20
CA MET A 113 19.57 8.88 -8.97
C MET A 113 18.60 9.67 -8.07
N ASP A 114 18.30 9.13 -6.88
CA ASP A 114 17.44 9.70 -5.86
C ASP A 114 17.84 9.13 -4.49
N ALA A 115 17.47 9.81 -3.40
CA ALA A 115 17.86 9.38 -2.06
C ALA A 115 17.14 8.11 -1.56
N GLY A 116 16.00 7.74 -2.13
CA GLY A 116 15.34 6.46 -1.86
C GLY A 116 16.20 5.30 -2.33
N THR A 117 16.67 5.35 -3.58
CA THR A 117 17.63 4.40 -4.15
C THR A 117 18.96 4.40 -3.37
N ALA A 118 19.46 5.57 -2.94
CA ALA A 118 20.67 5.66 -2.12
C ALA A 118 20.54 4.88 -0.80
N LEU A 119 19.39 4.98 -0.13
CA LEU A 119 19.12 4.30 1.14
C LEU A 119 19.00 2.78 0.97
N ASP A 120 18.44 2.28 -0.14
CA ASP A 120 18.44 0.84 -0.42
C ASP A 120 19.85 0.31 -0.66
N GLY A 121 20.66 1.05 -1.45
CA GLY A 121 22.07 0.72 -1.67
C GLY A 121 22.91 0.72 -0.38
N LEU A 122 22.57 1.55 0.60
CA LEU A 122 23.20 1.50 1.93
C LEU A 122 22.82 0.22 2.69
N VAL A 123 21.56 -0.23 2.62
CA VAL A 123 21.14 -1.50 3.27
C VAL A 123 21.77 -2.72 2.60
N GLU A 124 21.90 -2.72 1.27
CA GLU A 124 22.66 -3.75 0.54
C GLU A 124 24.15 -3.77 0.93
N ALA A 125 24.69 -2.65 1.42
CA ALA A 125 26.10 -2.45 1.76
C ALA A 125 26.42 -2.51 3.28
N ASP A 126 25.63 -3.25 4.06
CA ASP A 126 25.75 -3.46 5.53
C ASP A 126 25.07 -2.39 6.43
N GLY A 127 24.30 -1.47 5.83
CA GLY A 127 23.35 -0.62 6.56
C GLY A 127 22.11 -1.38 7.04
N THR A 128 21.40 -0.81 8.01
CA THR A 128 20.14 -1.37 8.57
C THR A 128 19.05 -0.32 8.56
N TYR A 129 17.84 -0.65 8.11
CA TYR A 129 16.69 0.25 8.22
C TYR A 129 16.46 0.68 9.68
N ALA A 130 16.04 1.92 9.90
CA ALA A 130 15.96 2.53 11.23
C ALA A 130 14.61 3.22 11.51
N GLY A 131 14.24 3.26 12.79
CA GLY A 131 13.08 3.98 13.35
C GLY A 131 11.74 3.31 13.06
N MET A 132 11.42 3.11 11.78
CA MET A 132 10.20 2.46 11.34
C MET A 132 10.39 1.75 10.02
N MET A 133 9.64 0.68 9.80
CA MET A 133 9.59 -0.07 8.56
C MET A 133 8.13 -0.34 8.19
N ARG A 134 7.75 -0.21 6.92
CA ARG A 134 6.44 -0.63 6.44
C ARG A 134 6.56 -1.90 5.60
N VAL A 135 5.88 -2.94 6.05
CA VAL A 135 5.80 -4.23 5.39
C VAL A 135 4.40 -4.38 4.79
N ARG A 136 4.32 -4.49 3.47
CA ARG A 136 3.10 -4.94 2.78
C ARG A 136 3.03 -6.44 2.90
N VAL A 137 1.89 -6.97 3.34
CA VAL A 137 1.63 -8.41 3.38
C VAL A 137 0.52 -8.74 2.39
N THR A 138 0.82 -9.65 1.47
CA THR A 138 -0.11 -10.18 0.47
C THR A 138 -0.42 -11.63 0.80
N LEU A 139 -1.60 -11.89 1.37
CA LEU A 139 -2.09 -13.23 1.65
C LEU A 139 -2.83 -13.79 0.42
N MET A 140 -2.53 -15.03 0.08
CA MET A 140 -2.99 -15.71 -1.13
C MET A 140 -3.34 -17.18 -0.85
N ASN A 141 -3.92 -17.84 -1.86
CA ASN A 141 -4.31 -19.25 -1.84
C ASN A 141 -5.41 -19.54 -0.80
N PHE A 142 -6.35 -18.60 -0.66
CA PHE A 142 -7.58 -18.83 0.09
C PHE A 142 -8.36 -19.99 -0.54
N THR A 143 -8.96 -20.84 0.29
CA THR A 143 -10.11 -21.64 -0.15
C THR A 143 -11.30 -20.71 -0.48
N LYS A 144 -12.43 -21.26 -0.96
CA LYS A 144 -13.64 -20.48 -1.29
C LYS A 144 -14.37 -19.85 -0.08
N VAL A 145 -13.68 -19.73 1.05
CA VAL A 145 -14.19 -19.21 2.31
C VAL A 145 -13.39 -17.94 2.64
N PRO A 146 -14.04 -16.84 3.06
CA PRO A 146 -13.35 -15.65 3.53
C PRO A 146 -12.26 -15.92 4.56
N VAL A 147 -11.20 -15.11 4.53
CA VAL A 147 -10.21 -15.04 5.60
C VAL A 147 -10.37 -13.77 6.39
N SER A 148 -10.53 -13.96 7.70
CA SER A 148 -10.37 -12.91 8.70
C SER A 148 -9.01 -13.06 9.35
N VAL A 149 -8.27 -11.97 9.49
CA VAL A 149 -7.06 -11.97 10.33
C VAL A 149 -7.50 -11.65 11.75
N THR A 150 -6.98 -12.41 12.71
CA THR A 150 -7.41 -12.41 14.12
C THR A 150 -6.27 -12.10 15.08
N GLY A 151 -5.10 -11.75 14.55
CA GLY A 151 -3.95 -11.27 15.31
C GLY A 151 -2.76 -11.06 14.39
N VAL A 152 -2.02 -9.98 14.61
CA VAL A 152 -0.71 -9.75 14.01
C VAL A 152 0.23 -9.36 15.12
N ARG A 153 1.42 -9.98 15.17
CA ARG A 153 2.47 -9.71 16.15
C ARG A 153 3.83 -9.79 15.48
N ALA A 154 4.76 -8.93 15.88
CA ALA A 154 6.16 -9.16 15.57
C ALA A 154 6.74 -10.12 16.61
N ARG A 155 7.37 -11.19 16.16
CA ARG A 155 8.18 -12.07 17.00
C ARG A 155 9.63 -11.78 16.71
N VAL A 156 10.28 -11.13 17.67
CA VAL A 156 11.73 -10.94 17.66
C VAL A 156 12.40 -12.31 17.73
N THR A 157 13.43 -12.48 16.91
CA THR A 157 14.22 -13.71 16.74
C THR A 157 15.66 -13.54 17.21
N GLU A 158 16.17 -12.31 17.17
CA GLU A 158 17.47 -11.90 17.71
C GLU A 158 17.43 -10.40 18.04
N GLU A 159 18.11 -9.99 19.11
CA GLU A 159 18.34 -8.58 19.46
C GLU A 159 19.83 -8.33 19.59
N LYS A 160 20.27 -7.16 19.14
CA LYS A 160 21.65 -6.67 19.22
C LYS A 160 21.65 -5.18 19.58
N PRO A 161 22.73 -4.66 20.21
CA PRO A 161 22.97 -3.22 20.22
C PRO A 161 22.92 -2.68 18.79
N ALA A 162 22.34 -1.48 18.62
CA ALA A 162 22.40 -0.80 17.33
C ALA A 162 23.85 -0.44 16.99
N ALA A 163 24.19 -0.42 15.70
CA ALA A 163 25.54 -0.05 15.27
C ALA A 163 25.84 1.42 15.61
N GLU A 164 27.02 1.69 16.16
CA GLU A 164 27.57 3.05 16.24
C GLU A 164 27.87 3.57 14.83
N GLY A 165 27.52 4.83 14.55
CA GLY A 165 27.72 5.46 13.25
C GLY A 165 26.63 6.44 12.87
N ASP A 166 26.52 6.71 11.57
CA ASP A 166 25.62 7.74 11.03
C ASP A 166 24.20 7.20 10.78
N LEU A 167 23.22 8.10 10.94
CA LEU A 167 21.82 7.89 10.57
C LEU A 167 21.47 8.75 9.36
N LEU A 168 20.85 8.16 8.34
CA LEU A 168 20.40 8.84 7.13
C LEU A 168 18.90 8.64 6.95
N SER A 169 18.11 9.73 7.01
CA SER A 169 16.65 9.75 6.84
C SER A 169 16.12 10.63 5.68
N CYS A 170 15.21 10.11 4.84
CA CYS A 170 14.49 10.87 3.81
C CYS A 170 12.98 10.68 3.86
N GLY A 171 12.24 11.68 3.41
CA GLY A 171 10.77 11.69 3.43
C GLY A 171 10.18 12.28 4.72
N GLY A 172 8.95 11.87 5.03
CA GLY A 172 8.10 12.48 6.04
C GLY A 172 6.90 13.23 5.45
N ALA A 173 6.03 13.72 6.33
CA ALA A 173 4.62 13.96 6.01
C ALA A 173 4.31 15.16 5.08
N GLU A 174 3.99 14.86 3.81
CA GLU A 174 2.94 15.54 3.05
C GLU A 174 1.65 14.68 3.07
N GLY A 175 0.57 15.23 3.63
CA GLY A 175 -0.60 14.43 4.02
C GLY A 175 -1.35 13.73 2.88
N SER A 176 -1.81 12.50 3.15
CA SER A 176 -2.67 11.74 2.24
C SER A 176 -3.62 10.80 3.05
N THR A 177 -4.61 10.17 2.41
CA THR A 177 -5.69 9.37 3.03
C THR A 177 -5.70 7.91 2.54
N GLY A 178 -6.52 7.03 3.14
CA GLY A 178 -7.15 5.93 2.39
C GLY A 178 -6.53 4.51 2.37
N ILE A 179 -5.80 4.05 3.40
CA ILE A 179 -5.45 2.61 3.56
C ILE A 179 -5.51 2.25 5.05
N THR A 180 -6.07 1.10 5.39
CA THR A 180 -6.04 0.51 6.75
C THR A 180 -4.62 0.07 7.11
N ARG A 181 -4.07 0.63 8.19
CA ARG A 181 -2.71 0.33 8.64
C ARG A 181 -2.73 -0.35 10.01
N LEU A 182 -1.82 -1.30 10.21
CA LEU A 182 -1.54 -1.89 11.52
C LEU A 182 -0.21 -1.36 12.05
N ARG A 183 -0.14 -0.96 13.32
CA ARG A 183 1.12 -0.57 13.98
C ARG A 183 1.56 -1.61 15.00
N ILE A 184 2.84 -1.95 15.00
CA ILE A 184 3.48 -2.87 15.94
C ILE A 184 4.75 -2.21 16.47
N ASP A 185 4.90 -2.20 17.78
CA ASP A 185 6.08 -1.69 18.49
C ASP A 185 6.97 -2.90 18.86
N LEU A 186 8.24 -2.90 18.44
CA LEU A 186 9.18 -3.98 18.74
C LEU A 186 9.65 -3.97 20.21
N GLY A 187 9.72 -2.80 20.85
CA GLY A 187 9.99 -2.67 22.29
C GLY A 187 8.85 -3.24 23.16
N ALA A 188 7.65 -3.34 22.60
CA ALA A 188 6.47 -3.95 23.23
C ALA A 188 5.98 -5.19 22.47
N SER A 189 6.89 -6.11 22.11
CA SER A 189 6.63 -7.26 21.22
C SER A 189 5.51 -8.24 21.63
N ASP A 190 5.02 -8.20 22.87
CA ASP A 190 3.87 -8.98 23.35
C ASP A 190 2.51 -8.25 23.20
N THR A 191 2.54 -6.96 22.85
CA THR A 191 1.36 -6.08 22.69
C THR A 191 0.61 -6.37 21.40
N ALA A 192 -0.72 -6.25 21.45
CA ALA A 192 -1.57 -6.40 20.28
C ALA A 192 -1.35 -5.25 19.28
N ALA A 193 -1.30 -5.56 17.98
CA ALA A 193 -1.23 -4.54 16.94
C ALA A 193 -2.35 -3.49 17.09
N GLN A 194 -2.06 -2.24 16.77
CA GLN A 194 -3.03 -1.14 16.81
C GLN A 194 -3.50 -0.82 15.38
N GLU A 195 -4.79 -0.55 15.18
CA GLU A 195 -5.36 -0.22 13.86
C GLU A 195 -5.46 1.30 13.66
N TYR A 196 -5.14 1.76 12.44
CA TYR A 196 -5.07 3.19 12.08
C TYR A 196 -5.85 3.51 10.81
N ASP A 197 -6.59 4.62 10.88
CA ASP A 197 -7.03 5.39 9.71
C ASP A 197 -6.15 6.64 9.58
N GLY A 198 -5.38 6.71 8.49
CA GLY A 198 -4.28 7.66 8.37
C GLY A 198 -3.24 7.42 9.47
N GLU A 199 -3.00 8.44 10.31
CA GLU A 199 -2.16 8.40 11.51
C GLU A 199 -2.98 8.30 12.81
N LYS A 200 -4.32 8.24 12.73
CA LYS A 200 -5.17 8.17 13.92
C LYS A 200 -5.42 6.72 14.32
N ALA A 201 -5.04 6.36 15.54
CA ALA A 201 -5.43 5.09 16.14
C ALA A 201 -6.97 5.01 16.24
N VAL A 202 -7.56 4.00 15.60
CA VAL A 202 -9.01 3.75 15.60
C VAL A 202 -9.40 2.52 16.43
N GLY A 203 -8.46 1.62 16.72
CA GLY A 203 -8.73 0.45 17.56
C GLY A 203 -7.47 -0.35 17.96
N GLN A 204 -7.69 -1.39 18.76
CA GLN A 204 -6.72 -2.47 18.98
C GLN A 204 -7.16 -3.70 18.19
N TYR A 205 -6.19 -4.42 17.63
CA TYR A 205 -6.43 -5.54 16.77
C TYR A 205 -6.53 -6.86 17.57
N PRO A 206 -7.66 -7.60 17.57
CA PRO A 206 -8.96 -7.30 16.97
C PRO A 206 -10.09 -7.17 18.02
N THR A 207 -10.79 -6.03 18.05
CA THR A 207 -12.05 -5.88 18.81
C THR A 207 -13.27 -6.49 18.12
N GLN A 208 -13.15 -6.87 16.84
CA GLN A 208 -14.00 -7.79 16.07
C GLN A 208 -13.18 -8.32 14.88
N GLU A 209 -13.43 -9.56 14.44
CA GLU A 209 -12.63 -10.21 13.36
C GLU A 209 -12.79 -9.48 12.01
N MET A 210 -11.72 -8.90 11.48
CA MET A 210 -11.77 -8.18 10.20
C MET A 210 -11.51 -9.11 9.02
N GLN A 211 -12.52 -9.28 8.16
CA GLN A 211 -12.39 -9.97 6.88
C GLN A 211 -11.53 -9.13 5.92
N LEU A 212 -10.37 -9.66 5.51
CA LEU A 212 -9.42 -8.93 4.64
C LEU A 212 -9.60 -9.23 3.14
N ALA A 213 -10.19 -10.36 2.79
CA ALA A 213 -10.43 -10.75 1.39
C ALA A 213 -11.83 -11.31 1.15
N LYS A 214 -12.33 -11.07 -0.05
CA LYS A 214 -13.44 -11.84 -0.62
C LYS A 214 -12.91 -13.15 -1.19
N GLN A 215 -13.83 -14.05 -1.55
CA GLN A 215 -13.46 -15.28 -2.26
C GLN A 215 -12.64 -14.96 -3.53
N ASP A 216 -11.58 -15.72 -3.76
CA ASP A 216 -10.71 -15.70 -4.95
C ASP A 216 -9.96 -14.35 -5.22
N GLU A 217 -9.97 -13.40 -4.29
CA GLU A 217 -9.17 -12.16 -4.30
C GLU A 217 -8.02 -12.25 -3.27
N PRO A 218 -6.80 -11.73 -3.54
CA PRO A 218 -5.72 -11.65 -2.54
C PRO A 218 -6.04 -10.61 -1.46
N ALA A 219 -5.66 -10.87 -0.19
CA ALA A 219 -5.75 -9.86 0.86
C ALA A 219 -4.43 -9.10 0.92
N VAL A 220 -4.47 -7.78 0.74
CA VAL A 220 -3.30 -6.91 0.87
C VAL A 220 -3.54 -5.94 2.03
N PHE A 221 -2.59 -5.86 2.95
CA PHE A 221 -2.62 -4.92 4.07
C PHE A 221 -1.21 -4.50 4.48
N ASP A 222 -1.10 -3.31 5.07
CA ASP A 222 0.18 -2.68 5.38
C ASP A 222 0.42 -2.62 6.90
N ILE A 223 1.54 -3.19 7.33
CA ILE A 223 2.00 -3.21 8.72
C ILE A 223 3.15 -2.21 8.86
N ARG A 224 2.94 -1.16 9.65
CA ARG A 224 4.00 -0.26 10.15
C ARG A 224 4.59 -0.89 11.41
N VAL A 225 5.86 -1.23 11.36
CA VAL A 225 6.66 -1.69 12.50
C VAL A 225 7.49 -0.52 12.98
N GLU A 226 7.47 -0.23 14.27
CA GLU A 226 8.29 0.81 14.91
C GLU A 226 9.40 0.14 15.72
N ALA A 227 10.60 0.72 15.66
CA ALA A 227 11.79 0.20 16.31
C ALA A 227 11.64 0.24 17.84
N GLY A 228 12.23 -0.76 18.50
CA GLY A 228 12.45 -0.71 19.94
C GLY A 228 13.81 -0.08 20.27
N GLU A 229 14.23 -0.20 21.53
CA GLU A 229 15.51 0.34 22.02
C GLU A 229 16.76 -0.33 21.40
N THR A 230 16.60 -1.50 20.76
CA THR A 230 17.68 -2.33 20.22
C THR A 230 17.46 -2.66 18.75
N ALA A 231 18.54 -2.98 18.02
CA ALA A 231 18.42 -3.53 16.67
C ALA A 231 17.87 -4.97 16.74
N ALA A 232 16.70 -5.18 16.14
CA ALA A 232 15.95 -6.42 16.24
C ALA A 232 15.80 -7.09 14.88
N SER A 233 16.11 -8.40 14.83
CA SER A 233 15.74 -9.28 13.72
C SER A 233 14.42 -9.97 14.06
N TYR A 234 13.37 -9.79 13.25
CA TYR A 234 12.02 -10.25 13.57
C TYR A 234 11.29 -10.88 12.38
N VAL A 235 10.25 -11.66 12.70
CA VAL A 235 9.27 -12.17 11.73
C VAL A 235 7.87 -11.77 12.17
N LEU A 236 6.95 -11.65 11.24
CA LEU A 236 5.56 -11.27 11.53
C LEU A 236 4.70 -12.54 11.61
N ASP A 237 4.12 -12.78 12.78
CA ASP A 237 3.19 -13.88 13.02
C ASP A 237 1.75 -13.39 12.78
N VAL A 238 1.17 -13.78 11.63
CA VAL A 238 -0.20 -13.46 11.24
C VAL A 238 -1.09 -14.65 11.57
N VAL A 239 -1.96 -14.48 12.58
CA VAL A 239 -2.97 -15.46 12.99
C VAL A 239 -4.26 -15.17 12.22
N TYR A 240 -4.84 -16.19 11.61
CA TYR A 240 -6.00 -16.05 10.74
C TYR A 240 -7.06 -17.12 11.01
N GLN A 241 -8.29 -16.84 10.59
CA GLN A 241 -9.42 -17.76 10.60
C GLN A 241 -10.02 -17.84 9.18
N GLN A 242 -10.18 -19.06 8.67
CA GLN A 242 -10.88 -19.35 7.41
C GLN A 242 -12.07 -20.27 7.71
N GLY A 243 -13.27 -19.69 7.77
CA GLY A 243 -14.46 -20.41 8.23
C GLY A 243 -14.30 -20.87 9.69
N THR A 244 -14.22 -22.18 9.92
CA THR A 244 -13.98 -22.76 11.25
C THR A 244 -12.51 -23.12 11.50
N GLU A 245 -11.64 -23.04 10.50
CA GLU A 245 -10.22 -23.38 10.63
C GLU A 245 -9.43 -22.16 11.12
N LYS A 246 -8.58 -22.36 12.13
CA LYS A 246 -7.62 -21.36 12.62
C LYS A 246 -6.22 -21.74 12.18
N GLY A 247 -5.47 -20.77 11.69
CA GLY A 247 -4.10 -20.96 11.24
C GLY A 247 -3.19 -19.81 11.65
N ARG A 248 -1.90 -19.99 11.37
CA ARG A 248 -0.86 -18.98 11.51
C ARG A 248 0.05 -19.09 10.31
N VAL A 249 0.34 -17.96 9.69
CA VAL A 249 1.41 -17.84 8.70
C VAL A 249 2.51 -16.97 9.32
N VAL A 250 3.76 -17.39 9.10
CA VAL A 250 4.94 -16.58 9.43
C VAL A 250 5.32 -15.84 8.17
N VAL A 251 5.53 -14.53 8.29
CA VAL A 251 5.88 -13.64 7.19
C VAL A 251 7.28 -13.08 7.46
N ASP A 252 8.13 -13.14 6.44
CA ASP A 252 9.56 -12.84 6.49
C ASP A 252 10.04 -12.21 5.17
N ASP A 253 11.23 -11.62 5.16
CA ASP A 253 11.82 -10.97 3.99
C ASP A 253 12.50 -12.03 3.09
N GLY A 254 11.71 -12.67 2.24
CA GLY A 254 12.22 -13.63 1.23
C GLY A 254 12.94 -14.84 1.81
N GLY A 255 12.54 -15.31 3.00
CA GLY A 255 13.19 -16.39 3.75
C GLY A 255 14.21 -15.94 4.80
N LYS A 256 14.30 -14.63 5.09
CA LYS A 256 15.12 -14.05 6.17
C LYS A 256 14.26 -13.21 7.13
N PRO A 257 14.58 -13.12 8.43
CA PRO A 257 13.95 -12.13 9.29
C PRO A 257 14.13 -10.70 8.76
N PHE A 258 13.11 -9.86 8.94
CA PHE A 258 13.25 -8.41 8.79
C PHE A 258 14.23 -7.89 9.84
N VAL A 259 14.97 -6.82 9.55
CA VAL A 259 15.87 -6.18 10.51
C VAL A 259 15.54 -4.70 10.61
N LEU A 260 15.33 -4.21 11.84
CA LEU A 260 15.02 -2.81 12.13
C LEU A 260 15.83 -2.34 13.36
N ALA A 261 16.51 -1.20 13.23
CA ALA A 261 17.28 -0.55 14.28
C ALA A 261 16.54 0.68 14.84
N PRO A 262 16.87 1.17 16.05
CA PRO A 262 16.46 2.50 16.50
C PRO A 262 17.09 3.61 15.63
N ASP A 263 16.31 4.65 15.37
CA ASP A 263 16.73 5.95 14.82
C ASP A 263 17.17 6.96 15.91
N GLU A 264 17.28 6.50 17.16
CA GLU A 264 17.85 7.24 18.29
C GLU A 264 19.02 6.48 18.95
N GLY A 265 19.64 7.06 19.98
CA GLY A 265 20.75 6.47 20.73
C GLY A 265 22.13 6.92 20.23
N ASP A 266 23.11 6.02 20.28
CA ASP A 266 24.53 6.30 19.98
C ASP A 266 24.78 6.51 18.47
N ILE A 267 24.43 7.70 17.99
CA ILE A 267 24.54 8.15 16.59
C ILE A 267 25.63 9.22 16.48
N ASP A 268 26.62 8.99 15.63
CA ASP A 268 27.73 9.92 15.40
C ASP A 268 27.27 11.19 14.68
N SER A 269 26.37 11.03 13.70
CA SER A 269 25.76 12.13 12.95
C SER A 269 24.44 11.72 12.31
N THR A 270 23.43 12.57 12.46
CA THR A 270 22.17 12.45 11.72
C THR A 270 22.22 13.30 10.45
N TYR A 271 21.83 12.71 9.33
CA TYR A 271 21.60 13.37 8.06
C TYR A 271 20.12 13.24 7.70
N ARG A 272 19.57 14.30 7.11
CA ARG A 272 18.21 14.31 6.58
C ARG A 272 18.21 14.81 5.13
N CYS A 273 17.41 14.21 4.26
CA CYS A 273 17.10 14.83 2.98
C CYS A 273 16.59 16.27 3.17
N ASP A 274 16.88 17.14 2.22
CA ASP A 274 16.11 18.35 2.04
C ASP A 274 14.83 18.13 1.23
N ASP A 275 14.02 19.17 1.11
CA ASP A 275 12.70 19.15 0.47
C ASP A 275 12.74 18.69 -1.02
N SER A 276 13.92 18.68 -1.66
CA SER A 276 14.09 18.16 -3.03
C SER A 276 14.34 16.66 -3.10
N MET A 277 14.58 16.00 -1.95
CA MET A 277 14.85 14.56 -1.83
C MET A 277 16.07 14.04 -2.61
N THR A 278 16.97 14.95 -3.03
CA THR A 278 18.23 14.62 -3.72
C THR A 278 19.48 15.00 -2.94
N HIS A 279 19.38 15.85 -1.92
CA HIS A 279 20.52 16.32 -1.13
C HIS A 279 20.33 16.08 0.36
N TRP A 280 21.44 15.80 1.03
CA TRP A 280 21.51 15.38 2.42
C TRP A 280 22.15 16.47 3.29
N LYS A 281 21.41 16.95 4.28
CA LYS A 281 21.86 17.96 5.24
C LYS A 281 22.13 17.31 6.59
N LYS A 282 23.37 17.42 7.06
CA LYS A 282 23.72 17.08 8.44
C LYS A 282 22.88 17.92 9.40
N GLN A 283 22.22 17.26 10.33
CA GLN A 283 21.44 17.87 11.39
C GLN A 283 22.36 18.42 12.50
N PRO A 284 21.94 19.47 13.23
CA PRO A 284 22.71 20.08 14.31
C PRO A 284 22.80 19.21 15.57
#